data_AF-A0A397F738-F1
#
_entry.id   AF-A0A397F738-F1
#
_cell.length_a   1.000
_cell.length_b   1.000
_cell.length_c   1.000
_cell.angle_alpha   90.00
_cell.angle_beta   90.00
_cell.angle_gamma   90.00
#
_symmetry.space_group_name_H-M   'P 1'
#
loop_
_entity.id
_entity.type
_entity.pdbx_description
1 polymer ?
#
loop_
_entity_poly.entity_id
_entity_poly.type
_entity_poly.pdbx_seq_one_letter_code
_entity_poly.pdbx_strand_id
1 'polypeptide(L)'
;MSSLLLKWLNDDLQLSQYIECFESDFASGYLLGEILHRSNQQHNFTDFVPTETSDAKIVNFSLLEPTIRSLGIKFDAVTATNVMNQQAGVAAKLLYQIKAAVERVRRSGTVSSRPHAIGGVLPIHNIPSRLPKHSYEEGQHRSFEHTIRVHVKAVEVLAQEKCGYL
;
A
#
# COMPACT_ATOMS: atom_id res chain seq x y z
N MET A 1 14.56 13.87 8.07
CA MET A 1 13.25 13.47 7.48
C MET A 1 12.64 12.26 8.15
N SER A 2 13.46 11.30 8.62
CA SER A 2 13.03 10.12 9.38
C SER A 2 12.34 10.44 10.72
N SER A 3 12.85 11.39 11.50
CA SER A 3 12.32 11.70 12.84
C SER A 3 10.85 12.15 12.86
N LEU A 4 10.42 12.96 11.88
CA LEU A 4 9.02 13.39 11.77
C LEU A 4 8.08 12.24 11.40
N LEU A 5 8.55 11.31 10.57
CA LEU A 5 7.78 10.11 10.22
C LEU A 5 7.68 9.16 11.41
N LEU A 6 8.77 8.94 12.14
CA LEU A 6 8.75 8.14 13.37
C LEU A 6 7.79 8.71 14.41
N LYS A 7 7.82 10.03 14.62
CA LYS A 7 6.90 10.72 15.53
C LYS A 7 5.44 10.50 15.11
N TRP A 8 5.14 10.71 13.83
CA TRP A 8 3.78 10.49 13.32
C TRP A 8 3.31 9.03 13.48
N LEU A 9 4.19 8.06 13.25
CA LEU A 9 3.84 6.64 13.39
C LEU A 9 3.62 6.23 14.85
N ASN A 10 4.56 6.59 15.72
CA ASN A 10 4.57 6.11 17.09
C ASN A 10 3.65 6.94 17.99
N ASP A 11 3.56 8.26 17.79
CA ASP A 11 2.76 9.15 18.65
C ASP A 11 1.32 9.32 18.12
N ASP A 12 1.14 9.57 16.81
CA ASP A 12 -0.18 9.92 16.27
C ASP A 12 -0.98 8.68 15.85
N LEU A 13 -0.35 7.73 15.14
CA LEU A 13 -1.02 6.52 14.68
C LEU A 13 -1.04 5.40 15.71
N GLN A 14 -0.07 5.37 16.63
CA GLN A 14 0.06 4.37 17.71
C GLN A 14 -0.12 2.93 17.22
N LEU A 15 0.71 2.53 16.25
CA LEU A 15 0.67 1.19 15.65
C LEU A 15 0.85 0.08 16.69
N SER A 16 0.51 -1.15 16.29
CA SER A 16 0.66 -2.34 17.15
C SER A 16 2.11 -2.61 17.58
N GLN A 17 3.08 -2.12 16.81
CA GLN A 17 4.51 -2.26 17.05
C GLN A 17 5.19 -0.88 17.02
N TYR A 18 6.19 -0.71 17.89
CA TYR A 18 7.05 0.46 17.87
C TYR A 18 8.03 0.39 16.70
N ILE A 19 8.08 1.46 15.90
CA ILE A 19 8.91 1.52 14.70
C ILE A 19 10.25 2.16 15.03
N GLU A 20 11.33 1.46 14.65
CA GLU A 20 12.71 1.96 14.75
C GLU A 20 13.34 2.08 13.36
N CYS A 21 13.16 1.06 12.53
CA CYS A 21 13.82 0.91 11.25
C CYS A 21 12.79 0.71 10.14
N PHE A 22 12.63 1.71 9.27
CA PHE A 22 11.60 1.67 8.22
C PHE A 22 11.76 0.46 7.29
N GLU A 23 12.99 0.12 6.96
CA GLU A 23 13.31 -0.95 6.02
C GLU A 23 12.91 -2.33 6.57
N SER A 24 13.23 -2.62 7.83
CA SER A 24 12.88 -3.90 8.46
C SER A 24 11.41 -3.98 8.83
N ASP A 25 10.89 -2.94 9.47
CA ASP A 25 9.58 -3.00 10.14
C ASP A 25 8.45 -2.99 9.11
N PHE A 26 8.66 -2.37 7.94
CA PHE A 26 7.68 -2.36 6.85
C PHE A 26 7.91 -3.45 5.79
N ALA A 27 8.93 -4.31 5.94
CA ALA A 27 9.27 -5.35 4.98
C ALA A 27 8.16 -6.40 4.79
N SER A 28 7.36 -6.66 5.83
CA SER A 28 6.23 -7.59 5.77
C SER A 28 5.00 -7.04 5.05
N GLY A 29 4.90 -5.72 4.92
CA GLY A 29 3.70 -5.04 4.45
C GLY A 29 2.56 -5.01 5.47
N TYR A 30 2.65 -5.73 6.59
CA TYR A 30 1.58 -5.77 7.60
C TYR A 30 1.34 -4.39 8.23
N LEU A 31 2.40 -3.72 8.68
CA LEU A 31 2.31 -2.40 9.30
C LEU A 31 1.89 -1.32 8.30
N LEU A 32 2.20 -1.47 7.01
CA LEU A 32 1.66 -0.60 5.95
C LEU A 32 0.14 -0.76 5.84
N GLY A 33 -0.35 -2.00 5.94
CA GLY A 33 -1.78 -2.30 5.99
C GLY A 33 -2.44 -1.66 7.21
N GLU A 34 -1.79 -1.73 8.37
CA GLU A 34 -2.30 -1.15 9.61
C GLU A 34 -2.42 0.38 9.51
N ILE A 35 -1.41 1.06 8.95
CA ILE A 35 -1.44 2.52 8.71
C ILE A 35 -2.66 2.90 7.86
N LEU A 36 -2.89 2.17 6.76
CA LEU A 36 -4.02 2.43 5.86
C LEU A 36 -5.36 2.11 6.53
N HIS A 37 -5.42 1.07 7.35
CA HIS A 37 -6.61 0.71 8.12
C HIS A 37 -6.96 1.79 9.15
N ARG A 38 -5.99 2.25 9.95
CA ARG A 38 -6.17 3.36 10.90
C ARG A 38 -6.55 4.68 10.22
N SER A 39 -6.11 4.86 8.98
CA SER A 39 -6.48 5.99 8.13
C SER A 39 -7.84 5.80 7.41
N ASN A 40 -8.57 4.73 7.72
CA ASN A 40 -9.85 4.35 7.11
C ASN A 40 -9.79 4.22 5.57
N GLN A 41 -8.65 3.78 5.04
CA GLN A 41 -8.46 3.54 3.60
C GLN A 41 -8.44 2.04 3.25
N GLN A 42 -8.13 1.18 4.23
CA GLN A 42 -8.10 -0.28 4.06
C GLN A 42 -9.10 -0.93 5.00
N HIS A 43 -10.12 -1.61 4.45
CA HIS A 43 -11.18 -2.25 5.25
C HIS A 43 -10.97 -3.74 5.48
N ASN A 44 -10.16 -4.39 4.63
CA ASN A 44 -9.86 -5.82 4.67
C ASN A 44 -8.57 -6.12 5.46
N PHE A 45 -8.32 -5.38 6.54
CA PHE A 45 -7.11 -5.59 7.35
C PHE A 45 -7.07 -6.96 8.04
N THR A 46 -8.22 -7.61 8.22
CA THR A 46 -8.33 -8.99 8.73
C THR A 46 -7.64 -10.03 7.84
N ASP A 47 -7.46 -9.73 6.55
CA ASP A 47 -6.85 -10.65 5.59
C ASP A 47 -5.31 -10.53 5.57
N PHE A 48 -4.76 -9.56 6.30
CA PHE A 48 -3.33 -9.37 6.43
C PHE A 48 -2.71 -10.37 7.41
N VAL A 49 -1.53 -10.87 7.05
CA VAL A 49 -0.81 -11.88 7.84
C VAL A 49 0.40 -11.22 8.52
N PRO A 50 0.47 -11.20 9.88
CA PRO A 50 1.57 -10.58 10.63
C PRO A 50 2.78 -11.53 10.74
N THR A 51 3.26 -12.04 9.60
CA THR A 51 4.41 -12.96 9.55
C THR A 51 5.42 -12.47 8.51
N GLU A 52 6.70 -12.68 8.77
CA GLU A 52 7.80 -12.32 7.85
C GLU A 52 8.02 -13.35 6.72
N THR A 53 7.16 -14.36 6.59
CA THR A 53 7.27 -15.37 5.53
C THR A 53 7.03 -14.73 4.17
N SER A 54 7.70 -15.28 3.17
CA SER A 54 7.62 -14.86 1.77
C SER A 54 6.19 -14.86 1.23
N ASP A 55 5.41 -15.91 1.51
CA ASP A 55 4.00 -15.98 1.12
C ASP A 55 3.16 -14.89 1.82
N ALA A 56 3.41 -14.61 3.11
CA ALA A 56 2.71 -13.55 3.82
C ALA A 56 3.03 -12.17 3.22
N LYS A 57 4.29 -11.91 2.86
CA LYS A 57 4.69 -10.70 2.12
C LYS A 57 3.93 -10.58 0.82
N ILE A 58 3.93 -11.63 -0.01
CA ILE A 58 3.22 -11.61 -1.30
C ILE A 58 1.74 -11.27 -1.11
N VAL A 59 1.07 -11.92 -0.15
CA VAL A 59 -0.35 -11.67 0.15
C VAL A 59 -0.55 -10.22 0.61
N ASN A 60 0.19 -9.77 1.63
CA ASN A 60 0.06 -8.42 2.19
C ASN A 60 0.26 -7.34 1.12
N PHE A 61 1.31 -7.46 0.31
CA PHE A 61 1.59 -6.48 -0.75
C PHE A 61 0.59 -6.51 -1.90
N SER A 62 -0.01 -7.67 -2.19
CA SER A 62 -1.11 -7.77 -3.16
C SER A 62 -2.36 -7.07 -2.63
N LEU A 63 -2.66 -7.16 -1.33
CA LEU A 63 -3.78 -6.43 -0.71
C LEU A 63 -3.53 -4.91 -0.62
N LEU A 64 -2.28 -4.49 -0.49
CA LEU A 64 -1.90 -3.07 -0.46
C LEU A 64 -1.99 -2.39 -1.83
N GLU A 65 -1.66 -3.11 -2.90
CA GLU A 65 -1.59 -2.59 -4.26
C GLU A 65 -2.83 -1.79 -4.71
N PRO A 66 -4.07 -2.31 -4.62
CA PRO A 66 -5.26 -1.55 -5.02
C PRO A 66 -5.44 -0.26 -4.22
N THR A 67 -5.18 -0.32 -2.92
CA THR A 67 -5.41 0.79 -1.98
C THR A 67 -4.37 1.88 -2.14
N ILE A 68 -3.10 1.53 -2.33
CA ILE A 68 -2.04 2.52 -2.58
C ILE A 68 -2.23 3.18 -3.95
N ARG A 69 -2.66 2.41 -4.95
CA ARG A 69 -2.93 2.93 -6.30
C ARG A 69 -4.15 3.85 -6.33
N SER A 70 -5.21 3.54 -5.58
CA SER A 70 -6.40 4.39 -5.48
C SER A 70 -6.11 5.74 -4.80
N LEU A 71 -5.11 5.79 -3.91
CA LEU A 71 -4.57 7.03 -3.33
C LEU A 71 -3.73 7.86 -4.32
N GLY A 72 -3.55 7.39 -5.55
CA GLY A 72 -2.82 8.08 -6.61
C GLY A 72 -1.29 7.94 -6.52
N ILE A 73 -0.80 6.94 -5.78
CA ILE A 73 0.61 6.62 -5.65
C ILE A 73 0.96 5.55 -6.69
N LYS A 74 2.07 5.74 -7.42
CA LYS A 74 2.57 4.70 -8.34
C LYS A 74 3.15 3.55 -7.52
N PHE A 75 2.51 2.40 -7.61
CA PHE A 75 2.90 1.20 -6.87
C PHE A 75 3.06 0.02 -7.83
N ASP A 76 4.30 -0.20 -8.22
CA ASP A 76 4.70 -1.25 -9.17
C ASP A 76 5.37 -2.42 -8.44
N ALA A 77 5.38 -3.59 -9.07
CA ALA A 77 5.97 -4.80 -8.49
C ALA A 77 7.44 -4.60 -8.08
N VAL A 78 8.21 -3.83 -8.86
CA VAL A 78 9.60 -3.49 -8.53
C VAL A 78 9.69 -2.74 -7.20
N THR A 79 8.80 -1.77 -6.97
CA THR A 79 8.81 -1.00 -5.72
C THR A 79 8.46 -1.91 -4.54
N ALA A 80 7.45 -2.77 -4.70
CA ALA A 80 7.05 -3.72 -3.66
C ALA A 80 8.18 -4.72 -3.34
N THR A 81 8.81 -5.33 -4.35
CA THR A 81 9.95 -6.24 -4.16
C THR A 81 11.13 -5.53 -3.48
N ASN A 82 11.41 -4.28 -3.83
CA ASN A 82 12.48 -3.51 -3.18
C ASN A 82 12.18 -3.22 -1.70
N VAL A 83 10.91 -2.98 -1.35
CA VAL A 83 10.50 -2.86 0.07
C VAL A 83 10.61 -4.22 0.79
N MET A 84 10.16 -5.31 0.17
CA MET A 84 10.29 -6.66 0.73
C MET A 84 11.74 -7.05 1.01
N ASN A 85 12.66 -6.61 0.15
CA ASN A 85 14.11 -6.81 0.26
C ASN A 85 14.81 -5.76 1.15
N GLN A 86 14.05 -4.93 1.87
CA GLN A 86 14.60 -3.95 2.81
C GLN A 86 15.56 -2.95 2.15
N GLN A 87 15.33 -2.62 0.88
CA GLN A 87 16.20 -1.70 0.15
C GLN A 87 16.16 -0.31 0.79
N ALA A 88 17.34 0.18 1.18
CA ALA A 88 17.51 1.44 1.88
C ALA A 88 16.77 2.61 1.19
N GLY A 89 15.96 3.33 1.96
CA GLY A 89 15.26 4.53 1.52
C GLY A 89 14.00 4.30 0.68
N VAL A 90 13.75 3.09 0.16
CA VAL A 90 12.53 2.80 -0.63
C VAL A 90 11.30 2.79 0.28
N ALA A 91 11.37 2.10 1.41
CA ALA A 91 10.29 2.05 2.40
C ALA A 91 9.95 3.45 2.94
N ALA A 92 10.98 4.22 3.33
CA ALA A 92 10.79 5.59 3.81
C ALA A 92 10.15 6.53 2.77
N LYS A 93 10.53 6.39 1.49
CA LYS A 93 9.94 7.17 0.39
C LYS A 93 8.47 6.81 0.17
N LEU A 94 8.15 5.52 0.15
CA LEU A 94 6.78 5.04 0.01
C LEU A 94 5.92 5.52 1.18
N LEU A 95 6.43 5.41 2.41
CA LEU A 95 5.75 5.86 3.62
C LEU A 95 5.45 7.36 3.58
N TYR A 96 6.40 8.18 3.13
CA TYR A 96 6.17 9.62 2.95
C TYR A 96 5.04 9.90 1.96
N GLN A 97 4.99 9.16 0.84
CA GLN A 97 3.91 9.29 -0.14
C GLN A 97 2.55 8.90 0.45
N ILE A 98 2.50 7.80 1.21
CA ILE A 98 1.29 7.34 1.91
C ILE A 98 0.82 8.41 2.90
N LYS A 99 1.71 8.92 3.76
CA LYS A 99 1.37 9.99 4.70
C LYS A 99 0.80 11.21 3.97
N ALA A 100 1.45 11.66 2.91
CA ALA A 100 0.99 12.82 2.14
C ALA A 100 -0.38 12.58 1.48
N ALA A 101 -0.64 11.36 1.00
CA ALA A 101 -1.92 10.99 0.40
C ALA A 101 -3.03 10.89 1.46
N VAL A 102 -2.78 10.25 2.61
CA VAL A 102 -3.72 10.19 3.73
C VAL A 102 -4.07 11.59 4.21
N GLU A 103 -3.08 12.46 4.42
CA GLU A 103 -3.32 13.85 4.82
C GLU A 103 -4.08 14.65 3.76
N ARG A 104 -3.96 14.30 2.48
CA ARG A 104 -4.76 14.89 1.41
C ARG A 104 -6.22 14.43 1.51
N VAL A 105 -6.46 13.14 1.74
CA VAL A 105 -7.80 12.57 1.91
C VAL A 105 -8.48 13.16 3.15
N ARG A 106 -7.77 13.26 4.27
CA ARG A 106 -8.27 13.87 5.52
C ARG A 106 -8.67 15.34 5.31
N ARG A 107 -7.82 16.13 4.64
CA ARG A 107 -8.10 17.54 4.33
C ARG A 107 -9.24 17.73 3.32
N SER A 108 -9.41 16.77 2.42
CA SER A 108 -10.48 16.79 1.41
C SER A 108 -11.85 16.40 1.97
N GLY A 109 -11.95 16.11 3.28
CA GLY A 109 -13.16 15.93 4.07
C GLY A 109 -14.40 15.59 3.26
N THR A 110 -14.59 14.30 2.94
CA THR A 110 -15.85 13.74 2.43
C THR A 110 -16.62 14.62 1.44
N VAL A 111 -15.97 15.23 0.44
CA VAL A 111 -16.70 15.72 -0.72
C VAL A 111 -16.93 14.52 -1.63
N SER A 112 -18.07 13.88 -1.41
CA SER A 112 -18.72 13.10 -2.45
C SER A 112 -18.78 13.96 -3.71
N SER A 113 -18.01 13.60 -4.73
CA SER A 113 -18.21 14.13 -6.09
C SER A 113 -19.53 13.66 -6.71
N ARG A 114 -20.42 13.00 -5.94
CA ARG A 114 -21.82 12.84 -6.32
C ARG A 114 -22.64 13.96 -5.68
N PRO A 115 -23.21 14.88 -6.47
CA PRO A 115 -24.22 15.80 -5.94
C PRO A 115 -25.39 14.98 -5.38
N HIS A 116 -25.76 15.26 -4.13
CA HIS A 116 -26.98 14.77 -3.52
C HIS A 116 -28.15 15.55 -4.14
N ALA A 117 -28.99 14.88 -4.93
CA ALA A 117 -30.18 15.50 -5.51
C ALA A 117 -31.34 15.43 -4.51
N ILE A 118 -31.60 16.52 -3.78
CA ILE A 118 -32.94 16.79 -3.23
C ILE A 118 -33.69 17.57 -4.31
N GLY A 119 -34.70 16.95 -4.93
CA GLY A 119 -35.60 17.65 -5.87
C GLY A 119 -35.75 17.07 -7.29
N GLY A 120 -35.15 15.92 -7.61
CA GLY A 120 -35.67 15.05 -8.69
C GLY A 120 -35.48 15.47 -10.15
N VAL A 121 -34.65 16.48 -10.49
CA VAL A 121 -34.30 16.76 -11.89
C VAL A 121 -32.79 16.97 -12.04
N LEU A 122 -32.14 16.15 -12.88
CA LEU A 122 -30.72 16.29 -13.24
C LEU A 122 -30.57 16.97 -14.62
N PRO A 123 -29.63 17.94 -14.78
CA PRO A 123 -29.38 18.61 -16.05
C PRO A 123 -28.87 17.69 -17.17
N ILE A 124 -29.27 17.99 -18.41
CA ILE A 124 -28.83 17.34 -19.65
C ILE A 124 -27.52 17.99 -20.12
N HIS A 125 -26.51 17.15 -20.41
CA HIS A 125 -25.24 17.37 -21.15
C HIS A 125 -24.31 18.54 -20.76
N ASN A 126 -23.27 18.23 -19.97
CA ASN A 126 -21.87 18.46 -20.36
C ASN A 126 -20.97 17.51 -19.54
N ILE A 127 -21.01 16.25 -19.96
CA ILE A 127 -20.40 15.13 -19.26
C ILE A 127 -18.92 15.07 -19.69
N PRO A 128 -17.90 15.15 -18.81
CA PRO A 128 -16.66 14.47 -19.11
C PRO A 128 -17.00 12.98 -19.19
N SER A 129 -17.03 12.43 -20.40
CA SER A 129 -17.57 11.11 -20.79
C SER A 129 -16.90 9.90 -20.14
N ARG A 130 -16.03 10.11 -19.15
CA ARG A 130 -15.47 9.08 -18.31
C ARG A 130 -15.34 9.63 -16.90
N LEU A 131 -16.18 9.14 -15.99
CA LEU A 131 -15.65 8.82 -14.65
C LEU A 131 -14.34 8.06 -14.92
N PRO A 132 -13.20 8.42 -14.30
CA PRO A 132 -12.00 7.60 -14.41
C PRO A 132 -12.48 6.20 -14.13
N LYS A 133 -12.38 5.33 -15.13
CA LYS A 133 -12.75 3.94 -14.93
C LYS A 133 -11.83 3.56 -13.79
N HIS A 134 -12.38 3.34 -12.60
CA HIS A 134 -11.71 2.56 -11.58
C HIS A 134 -11.75 1.11 -12.09
N SER A 135 -11.33 0.90 -13.35
CA SER A 135 -10.68 -0.31 -13.76
C SER A 135 -9.46 -0.34 -12.88
N TYR A 136 -9.65 -0.82 -11.66
CA TYR A 136 -8.76 -1.83 -11.17
C TYR A 136 -8.60 -2.83 -12.32
N GLU A 137 -7.57 -2.60 -13.12
CA GLU A 137 -7.27 -3.40 -14.29
C GLU A 137 -6.83 -4.73 -13.71
N GLU A 138 -7.76 -5.67 -13.60
CA GLU A 138 -7.52 -6.97 -13.00
C GLU A 138 -6.28 -7.65 -13.63
N GLY A 139 -6.00 -7.35 -14.91
CA GLY A 139 -4.77 -7.73 -15.59
C GLY A 139 -3.48 -7.10 -15.02
N GLN A 140 -3.51 -5.83 -14.60
CA GLN A 140 -2.38 -5.17 -13.95
C GLN A 140 -2.15 -5.70 -12.53
N HIS A 141 -3.22 -6.03 -11.81
CA HIS A 141 -3.10 -6.69 -10.51
C HIS A 141 -2.52 -8.10 -10.64
N ARG A 142 -3.03 -8.90 -11.59
CA ARG A 142 -2.51 -10.24 -11.87
C ARG A 142 -1.05 -10.21 -12.32
N SER A 143 -0.66 -9.25 -13.15
CA SER A 143 0.74 -9.12 -13.59
C SER A 143 1.64 -8.66 -12.43
N PHE A 144 1.16 -7.75 -11.57
CA PHE A 144 1.84 -7.36 -10.35
C PHE A 144 2.08 -8.57 -9.43
N GLU A 145 1.02 -9.29 -9.09
CA GLU A 145 1.07 -10.45 -8.19
C GLU A 145 1.97 -11.55 -8.76
N HIS A 146 1.84 -11.85 -10.06
CA HIS A 146 2.70 -12.82 -10.74
C HIS A 146 4.17 -12.42 -10.66
N THR A 147 4.48 -11.15 -10.92
CA THR A 147 5.85 -10.63 -10.90
C THR A 147 6.45 -10.70 -9.50
N ILE A 148 5.67 -10.35 -8.48
CA ILE A 148 6.04 -10.43 -7.06
C ILE A 148 6.32 -11.90 -6.68
N ARG A 149 5.42 -12.82 -7.02
CA ARG A 149 5.58 -14.26 -6.73
C ARG A 149 6.86 -14.83 -7.36
N VAL A 150 7.17 -14.45 -8.60
CA VAL A 150 8.40 -14.91 -9.29
C VAL A 150 9.64 -14.37 -8.61
N HIS A 151 9.68 -13.08 -8.26
CA HIS A 151 10.86 -12.46 -7.66
C HIS A 151 11.12 -12.95 -6.22
N VAL A 152 10.09 -13.03 -5.39
CA VAL A 152 10.23 -13.47 -4.00
C VAL A 152 10.74 -14.91 -3.93
N LYS A 153 10.17 -15.81 -4.75
CA LYS A 153 10.64 -17.21 -4.84
C LYS A 153 12.07 -17.31 -5.36
N ALA A 154 12.46 -16.47 -6.32
CA ALA A 154 13.83 -16.44 -6.81
C ALA A 154 14.83 -16.03 -5.69
N VAL A 155 14.46 -15.06 -4.85
CA VAL A 155 15.28 -14.64 -3.71
C VAL A 155 15.41 -15.76 -2.67
N GLU A 156 14.33 -16.49 -2.36
CA GLU A 156 14.39 -17.64 -1.45
C GLU A 156 15.30 -18.76 -1.96
N VAL A 157 15.20 -19.10 -3.25
CA VAL A 157 16.06 -20.13 -3.86
C VAL A 157 17.53 -19.74 -3.74
N LEU A 158 17.88 -18.49 -4.05
CA LEU A 158 19.25 -17.98 -3.91
C LEU A 158 19.73 -17.98 -2.45
N ALA A 159 18.84 -17.76 -1.48
CA ALA A 159 19.18 -17.84 -0.06
C ALA A 159 19.42 -19.28 0.39
N GLN A 160 18.61 -20.24 -0.09
CA GLN A 160 18.77 -21.66 0.19
C GLN A 160 20.04 -22.23 -0.43
N GLU A 161 20.37 -21.86 -1.67
CA GLU A 161 21.63 -22.25 -2.32
C GLU A 161 22.85 -21.77 -1.53
N LYS A 162 22.82 -20.55 -0.98
CA LYS A 162 23.91 -20.04 -0.15
C LYS A 162 24.05 -20.74 1.21
N CYS A 163 22.94 -21.21 1.79
CA CYS A 163 22.96 -21.95 3.06
C CYS A 163 23.28 -23.45 2.89
N GLY A 164 23.06 -24.04 1.71
CA GLY A 164 23.37 -25.44 1.43
C GLY A 164 24.85 -25.73 1.10
N TYR A 165 25.69 -24.69 1.08
CA TYR A 165 27.14 -24.77 0.81
C TYR A 165 28.00 -24.40 2.05
N LEU A 166 27.46 -24.58 3.26
CA LEU A 166 28.19 -24.52 4.54
C LEU A 166 27.87 -25.78 5.37
#